data_AF-A0A3M9XXR4-F1
#
_entry.id   AF-A0A3M9XXR4-F1
#
_cell.length_a   1.000
_cell.length_b   1.000
_cell.length_c   1.000
_cell.angle_alpha   90.00
_cell.angle_beta   90.00
_cell.angle_gamma   90.00
#
_symmetry.space_group_name_H-M   'P 1'
#
loop_
_entity.id
_entity.type
_entity.pdbx_description
1 polymer ?
#
loop_
_entity_poly.entity_id
_entity_poly.type
_entity_poly.pdbx_seq_one_letter_code
_entity_poly.pdbx_strand_id
1 'polypeptide(L)'
;MADARNFRKVIVVGHSTDGDLATLKRIGFNMYKEKTVAAILDTHTLSREVLARERATSGYSLAGPLTALGCPYGPHELHNAGNDATYTLRATLMLAAVWGDGQESLPGATTYQERLRSFAFAEANSPNRWISVRGSPWAGRDPD
;
A
#
# COMPACT_ATOMS: atom_id res chain seq x y z
N MET A 1 -15.24 1.38 -37.01
CA MET A 1 -14.15 1.78 -36.11
C MET A 1 -14.71 1.82 -34.70
N ALA A 2 -14.43 0.81 -33.89
CA ALA A 2 -15.09 0.64 -32.60
C ALA A 2 -14.42 1.51 -31.51
N ASP A 3 -15.18 2.51 -31.06
CA ASP A 3 -15.27 3.05 -29.70
C ASP A 3 -13.95 3.28 -28.95
N ALA A 4 -13.49 4.53 -28.95
CA ALA A 4 -12.42 5.02 -28.09
C ALA A 4 -12.89 5.08 -26.62
N ARG A 5 -13.16 3.92 -26.03
CA ARG A 5 -13.45 3.82 -24.59
C ARG A 5 -12.20 4.23 -23.83
N ASN A 6 -12.25 5.43 -23.28
CA ASN A 6 -11.22 5.95 -22.42
C ASN A 6 -11.34 5.25 -21.05
N PHE A 7 -10.76 4.05 -20.96
CA PHE A 7 -10.77 3.27 -19.73
C PHE A 7 -10.07 4.03 -18.60
N ARG A 8 -10.62 3.93 -17.38
CA ARG A 8 -10.01 4.53 -16.19
C ARG A 8 -8.59 4.02 -16.02
N LYS A 9 -7.67 4.95 -15.78
CA LYS A 9 -6.30 4.63 -15.38
C LYS A 9 -6.30 4.04 -13.99
N VAL A 10 -5.53 2.97 -13.79
CA VAL A 10 -5.44 2.21 -12.55
C VAL A 10 -4.00 2.24 -12.05
N ILE A 11 -3.83 2.52 -10.77
CA ILE A 11 -2.56 2.32 -10.07
C ILE A 11 -2.71 1.03 -9.29
N VAL A 12 -1.83 0.06 -9.56
CA VAL A 12 -1.77 -1.19 -8.81
C VAL A 12 -0.86 -0.99 -7.62
N VAL A 13 -1.24 -1.53 -6.48
CA VAL A 13 -0.50 -1.38 -5.22
C VAL A 13 -0.32 -2.77 -4.63
N GLY A 14 0.89 -3.07 -4.16
CA GLY A 14 1.19 -4.33 -3.47
C GLY A 14 2.39 -4.20 -2.53
N HIS A 15 2.75 -5.30 -1.88
CA HIS A 15 3.89 -5.36 -0.95
C HIS A 15 4.84 -6.46 -1.38
N SER A 16 6.06 -6.10 -1.83
CA SER A 16 7.01 -7.04 -2.42
C SER A 16 6.44 -7.78 -3.63
N THR A 17 5.97 -7.01 -4.61
CA THR A 17 5.08 -7.42 -5.71
C THR A 17 5.68 -8.38 -6.75
N ASP A 18 6.99 -8.57 -6.77
CA ASP A 18 7.67 -9.38 -7.79
C ASP A 18 7.10 -10.80 -7.90
N GLY A 19 6.80 -11.43 -6.75
CA GLY A 19 6.19 -12.76 -6.68
C GLY A 19 4.77 -12.80 -7.25
N ASP A 20 3.96 -11.80 -6.92
CA ASP A 20 2.58 -11.67 -7.42
C ASP A 20 2.56 -11.45 -8.93
N LEU A 21 3.40 -10.53 -9.43
CA LEU A 21 3.50 -10.20 -10.84
C LEU A 21 4.02 -11.39 -11.67
N ALA A 22 4.99 -12.15 -11.15
CA ALA A 22 5.45 -13.38 -11.77
C ALA A 22 4.33 -14.44 -11.83
N THR A 23 3.54 -14.56 -10.76
CA THR A 23 2.42 -15.51 -10.70
C THR A 23 1.31 -15.14 -11.69
N LEU A 24 0.92 -13.87 -11.74
CA LEU A 24 -0.06 -13.35 -12.69
C LEU A 24 0.38 -13.58 -14.14
N LYS A 25 1.66 -13.32 -14.44
CA LYS A 25 2.22 -13.57 -15.77
C LYS A 25 2.14 -15.04 -16.17
N ARG A 26 2.35 -15.97 -15.23
CA ARG A 26 2.25 -17.42 -15.48
C ARG A 26 0.83 -17.89 -15.80
N ILE A 27 -0.19 -17.24 -15.23
CA ILE A 27 -1.60 -17.53 -15.55
C ILE A 27 -2.12 -16.76 -16.78
N GLY A 28 -1.24 -16.11 -17.53
CA GLY A 28 -1.57 -15.42 -18.78
C GLY A 28 -1.94 -13.94 -18.62
N PHE A 29 -1.79 -13.35 -17.43
CA PHE A 29 -2.09 -11.95 -17.18
C PHE A 29 -0.82 -11.13 -16.95
N ASN A 30 -0.45 -10.27 -17.90
CA ASN A 30 0.75 -9.45 -17.79
C ASN A 30 0.40 -7.99 -17.52
N MET A 31 0.43 -7.60 -16.24
CA MET A 31 0.11 -6.24 -15.77
C MET A 31 0.91 -5.14 -16.49
N TYR A 32 2.16 -5.39 -16.87
CA TYR A 32 2.98 -4.39 -17.58
C TYR A 32 2.54 -4.15 -19.02
N LYS A 33 1.73 -5.05 -19.60
CA LYS A 33 1.18 -4.91 -20.96
C LYS A 33 -0.22 -4.28 -20.96
N GLU A 34 -0.83 -4.11 -19.80
CA GLU A 34 -2.18 -3.57 -19.68
C GLU A 34 -2.20 -2.05 -19.85
N LYS A 35 -2.87 -1.55 -20.90
CA LYS A 35 -2.91 -0.12 -21.25
C LYS A 35 -3.58 0.77 -20.19
N THR A 36 -4.37 0.17 -19.31
CA THR A 36 -5.09 0.85 -18.23
C THR A 36 -4.23 1.02 -16.98
N VAL A 37 -3.19 0.19 -16.79
CA VAL A 37 -2.27 0.28 -15.66
C VAL A 37 -1.34 1.46 -15.89
N ALA A 38 -1.48 2.50 -15.07
CA ALA A 38 -0.67 3.70 -15.13
C ALA A 38 0.62 3.59 -14.31
N ALA A 39 0.57 2.84 -13.21
CA ALA A 39 1.72 2.59 -12.34
C ALA A 39 1.50 1.33 -11.50
N ILE A 40 2.60 0.74 -11.05
CA ILE A 40 2.63 -0.32 -10.03
C ILE A 40 3.48 0.21 -8.88
N LEU A 41 2.90 0.25 -7.69
CA LEU A 41 3.52 0.76 -6.48
C LEU A 41 3.84 -0.40 -5.54
N ASP A 42 5.12 -0.59 -5.25
CA ASP A 42 5.59 -1.56 -4.27
C ASP A 42 5.83 -0.88 -2.93
N THR A 43 4.98 -1.17 -1.95
CA THR A 43 5.07 -0.59 -0.61
C THR A 43 6.32 -1.02 0.16
N HIS A 44 6.91 -2.17 -0.14
CA HIS A 44 8.18 -2.57 0.47
C HIS A 44 9.29 -1.60 0.05
N THR A 45 9.39 -1.28 -1.25
CA THR A 45 10.38 -0.32 -1.75
C THR A 45 10.01 1.11 -1.34
N LEU A 46 8.76 1.52 -1.50
CA LEU A 46 8.31 2.87 -1.14
C LEU A 46 8.52 3.20 0.33
N SER A 47 8.24 2.25 1.23
CA SER A 47 8.43 2.48 2.67
C SER A 47 9.89 2.75 3.02
N ARG A 48 10.85 2.11 2.33
CA ARG A 48 12.28 2.32 2.56
C ARG A 48 12.80 3.65 2.05
N GLU A 49 12.18 4.18 1.01
CA GLU A 49 12.53 5.49 0.45
C GLU A 49 11.88 6.63 1.25
N VAL A 50 10.64 6.46 1.70
CA VAL A 50 9.88 7.50 2.39
C VAL A 50 10.18 7.55 3.89
N LEU A 51 10.34 6.39 4.54
CA LEU A 51 10.66 6.34 5.96
C LEU A 51 12.19 6.44 6.11
N ALA A 52 12.65 7.38 6.95
CA ALA A 52 14.07 7.51 7.26
C ALA A 52 14.68 6.14 7.64
N ARG A 53 15.95 5.91 7.29
CA ARG A 53 16.66 4.63 7.49
C ARG A 53 16.51 4.03 8.89
N GLU A 54 16.36 4.86 9.92
CA GLU A 54 16.18 4.44 11.31
C GLU A 54 14.81 3.80 11.60
N ARG A 55 13.79 4.12 10.80
CA ARG A 55 12.44 3.53 10.87
C ARG A 55 12.19 2.45 9.82
N ALA A 56 13.11 2.30 8.85
CA ALA A 56 13.03 1.26 7.84
C ALA A 56 13.31 -0.10 8.49
N THR A 57 12.26 -0.89 8.71
CA THR A 57 12.38 -2.24 9.26
C THR A 57 13.11 -3.16 8.28
N SER A 58 14.06 -3.95 8.78
CA SER A 58 15.00 -4.75 8.00
C SER A 58 14.40 -6.05 7.40
N GLY A 59 13.18 -6.04 6.85
CA GLY A 59 12.56 -7.24 6.27
C GLY A 59 11.43 -6.97 5.28
N TYR A 60 11.04 -8.02 4.55
CA TYR A 60 9.95 -8.05 3.56
C TYR A 60 8.54 -8.16 4.17
N SER A 61 8.42 -7.96 5.48
CA SER A 61 7.15 -8.10 6.18
C SER A 61 6.35 -6.81 6.11
N LEU A 62 5.07 -6.92 5.76
CA LEU A 62 4.12 -5.81 5.78
C LEU A 62 3.96 -5.22 7.20
N ALA A 63 4.16 -6.03 8.24
CA ALA A 63 4.09 -5.59 9.63
C ALA A 63 5.03 -4.41 9.91
N GLY A 64 6.24 -4.43 9.35
CA GLY A 64 7.28 -3.45 9.63
C GLY A 64 6.89 -2.03 9.24
N PRO A 65 6.53 -1.77 7.97
CA PRO A 65 6.00 -0.47 7.55
C PRO A 65 4.74 -0.07 8.30
N LEU A 66 3.81 -0.99 8.60
CA LEU A 66 2.61 -0.67 9.37
C LEU A 66 2.95 -0.18 10.77
N THR A 67 3.86 -0.85 11.48
CA THR A 67 4.36 -0.42 12.79
C THR A 67 5.04 0.95 12.70
N ALA A 68 5.92 1.15 11.72
CA ALA A 68 6.66 2.41 11.55
C ALA A 68 5.74 3.59 11.22
N LEU A 69 4.61 3.33 10.56
CA LEU A 69 3.57 4.32 10.24
C LEU A 69 2.56 4.52 11.39
N GLY A 70 2.64 3.72 12.47
CA GLY A 70 1.63 3.74 13.53
C GLY A 70 0.25 3.25 13.08
N CYS A 71 0.19 2.45 12.01
CA CYS A 71 -1.06 1.88 11.53
C CYS A 71 -1.52 0.78 12.48
N PRO A 72 -2.74 0.85 13.05
CA PRO A 72 -3.25 -0.20 13.91
C PRO A 72 -3.60 -1.44 13.06
N TYR A 73 -3.15 -2.60 13.51
CA TYR A 73 -3.52 -3.93 13.03
C TYR A 73 -3.47 -4.93 14.19
N GLY A 74 -4.30 -5.96 14.15
CA GLY A 74 -4.34 -7.04 15.13
C GLY A 74 -3.27 -8.12 14.85
N PRO A 75 -2.81 -8.86 15.89
CA PRO A 75 -1.74 -9.86 15.76
C PRO A 75 -1.99 -10.96 14.72
N HIS A 76 -3.27 -11.27 14.48
CA HIS A 76 -3.69 -12.33 13.57
C HIS A 76 -4.32 -11.81 12.29
N GLU A 77 -4.27 -10.50 12.02
CA GLU A 77 -4.92 -9.95 10.84
C GLU A 77 -4.05 -10.02 9.59
N LEU A 78 -2.73 -10.10 9.77
CA LEU A 78 -1.77 -10.39 8.72
C LEU A 78 -1.82 -11.89 8.38
N HIS A 79 -1.46 -12.26 7.15
CA HIS A 79 -1.57 -13.62 6.57
C HIS A 79 -2.96 -13.99 6.03
N ASN A 80 -3.85 -13.01 5.89
CA ASN A 80 -5.04 -13.14 5.06
C ASN A 80 -4.85 -12.23 3.85
N ALA A 81 -4.88 -12.77 2.64
CA ALA A 81 -4.58 -12.00 1.42
C ALA A 81 -5.50 -10.77 1.24
N GLY A 82 -6.76 -10.84 1.69
CA GLY A 82 -7.68 -9.70 1.66
C GLY A 82 -7.32 -8.61 2.67
N ASN A 83 -6.94 -9.01 3.89
CA ASN A 83 -6.44 -8.10 4.90
C ASN A 83 -5.10 -7.49 4.48
N ASP A 84 -4.18 -8.29 3.96
CA ASP A 84 -2.87 -7.85 3.49
C ASP A 84 -3.03 -6.82 2.37
N ALA A 85 -3.94 -7.03 1.41
CA ALA A 85 -4.27 -6.04 0.39
C ALA A 85 -4.86 -4.74 0.99
N THR A 86 -5.74 -4.86 1.99
CA THR A 86 -6.34 -3.73 2.69
C THR A 86 -5.30 -2.89 3.42
N TYR A 87 -4.43 -3.54 4.20
CA TYR A 87 -3.35 -2.90 4.94
C TYR A 87 -2.29 -2.32 4.00
N THR A 88 -2.01 -2.98 2.88
CA THR A 88 -1.08 -2.48 1.86
C THR A 88 -1.58 -1.18 1.24
N LEU A 89 -2.88 -1.11 0.89
CA LEU A 89 -3.47 0.13 0.38
C LEU A 89 -3.46 1.24 1.43
N ARG A 90 -3.82 0.92 2.69
CA ARG A 90 -3.79 1.88 3.79
C ARG A 90 -2.39 2.41 4.04
N ALA A 91 -1.39 1.54 4.09
CA ALA A 91 0.01 1.91 4.25
C ALA A 91 0.48 2.83 3.12
N THR A 92 0.06 2.58 1.89
CA THR A 92 0.40 3.45 0.73
C THR A 92 -0.12 4.87 0.90
N LEU A 93 -1.36 5.03 1.37
CA LEU A 93 -1.92 6.35 1.65
C LEU A 93 -1.18 7.04 2.80
N MET A 94 -0.84 6.31 3.86
CA MET A 94 -0.05 6.86 4.97
C MET A 94 1.35 7.28 4.52
N LEU A 95 2.02 6.47 3.68
CA LEU A 95 3.31 6.83 3.07
C LEU A 95 3.21 8.08 2.19
N ALA A 96 2.15 8.20 1.40
CA ALA A 96 1.91 9.41 0.60
C ALA A 96 1.71 10.65 1.47
N ALA A 97 1.02 10.52 2.60
CA ALA A 97 0.87 11.61 3.57
C ALA A 97 2.20 12.00 4.22
N VAL A 98 3.00 11.02 4.67
CA VAL A 98 4.33 11.25 5.25
C VAL A 98 5.28 11.90 4.24
N TRP A 99 5.29 11.42 2.99
CA TRP A 99 6.12 12.01 1.94
C TRP A 99 5.72 13.46 1.67
N GLY A 100 4.42 13.75 1.58
CA GLY A 100 3.92 15.12 1.39
C GLY A 100 4.36 16.07 2.50
N ASP A 101 4.34 15.61 3.76
CA ASP A 101 4.80 16.37 4.93
C ASP A 101 6.30 16.71 4.86
N GLY A 102 7.13 15.75 4.44
CA GLY A 102 8.55 15.96 4.24
C GLY A 102 8.89 16.96 3.12
N GLN A 103 8.02 17.10 2.12
CA GLN A 103 8.20 18.05 1.01
C GLN A 103 7.74 19.48 1.37
N GLU A 104 6.75 19.65 2.24
CA GLU A 104 6.34 20.97 2.76
C GLU A 104 7.48 21.71 3.47
N SER A 105 8.40 20.95 4.08
CA SER A 105 9.58 21.49 4.76
C SER A 105 10.66 22.03 3.81
N LEU A 106 10.51 21.85 2.48
CA LEU A 106 11.41 22.36 1.46
C LEU A 106 10.82 23.63 0.79
N PRO A 107 11.63 24.67 0.51
CA PRO A 107 11.15 25.86 -0.20
C PRO A 107 10.60 25.48 -1.59
N GLY A 108 9.31 25.73 -1.83
CA GLY A 108 8.66 25.46 -3.12
C GLY A 108 7.64 24.31 -3.14
N ALA A 109 7.20 23.82 -1.97
CA ALA A 109 6.09 22.89 -1.89
C ALA A 109 4.86 23.40 -2.69
N THR A 110 4.41 22.56 -3.60
CA THR A 110 3.31 22.83 -4.53
C THR A 110 1.97 22.55 -3.89
N THR A 111 0.92 23.24 -4.35
CA THR A 111 -0.48 22.97 -3.97
C THR A 111 -0.89 21.51 -4.20
N TYR A 112 -0.21 20.78 -5.10
CA TYR A 112 -0.45 19.36 -5.34
C TYR A 112 0.01 18.48 -4.18
N GLN A 113 1.13 18.80 -3.54
CA GLN A 113 1.67 18.03 -2.41
C GLN A 113 0.77 18.20 -1.17
N GLU A 114 0.32 19.43 -0.89
CA GLU A 114 -0.64 19.71 0.19
C GLU A 114 -1.97 18.98 -0.01
N ARG A 115 -2.50 18.97 -1.24
CA ARG A 115 -3.72 18.24 -1.59
C ARG A 115 -3.55 16.74 -1.43
N LEU A 116 -2.44 16.19 -1.91
CA LEU A 116 -2.12 14.76 -1.77
C LEU A 116 -2.04 14.38 -0.28
N ARG A 117 -1.31 15.15 0.52
CA ARG A 117 -1.16 14.95 1.95
C ARG A 117 -2.51 14.95 2.65
N SER A 118 -3.30 16.00 2.44
CA SER A 118 -4.61 16.17 3.09
C SER A 118 -5.57 15.03 2.74
N PHE A 119 -5.65 14.68 1.45
CA PHE A 119 -6.47 13.57 0.98
C PHE A 119 -5.99 12.23 1.58
N ALA A 120 -4.70 11.92 1.45
CA ALA A 120 -4.16 10.64 1.88
C ALA A 120 -4.27 10.46 3.39
N PHE A 121 -4.05 11.52 4.17
CA PHE A 121 -4.25 11.52 5.62
C PHE A 121 -5.71 11.28 6.00
N ALA A 122 -6.66 11.98 5.37
CA ALA A 122 -8.09 11.82 5.65
C ALA A 122 -8.57 10.40 5.30
N GLU A 123 -8.14 9.88 4.16
CA GLU A 123 -8.52 8.55 3.66
C GLU A 123 -7.93 7.43 4.52
N ALA A 124 -6.68 7.55 4.96
CA ALA A 124 -6.00 6.57 5.82
C ALA A 124 -6.58 6.52 7.25
N ASN A 125 -7.11 7.64 7.72
CA ASN A 125 -7.72 7.79 9.05
C ASN A 125 -9.26 7.75 9.02
N SER A 126 -9.86 7.43 7.86
CA SER A 126 -11.31 7.37 7.73
C SER A 126 -11.90 6.30 8.66
N PRO A 127 -12.86 6.67 9.55
CA PRO A 127 -13.45 5.73 10.48
C PRO A 127 -14.23 4.64 9.72
N ASN A 128 -14.17 3.41 10.22
CA ASN A 128 -14.90 2.24 9.68
C ASN A 128 -14.58 1.88 8.22
N ARG A 129 -13.57 2.48 7.59
CA ARG A 129 -13.16 2.10 6.23
C ARG A 129 -12.24 0.90 6.21
N TRP A 130 -11.29 0.87 7.14
CA TRP A 130 -10.22 -0.13 7.19
C TRP A 130 -10.58 -1.22 8.18
N ILE A 131 -11.57 -2.03 7.83
CA ILE A 131 -12.06 -3.14 8.65
C ILE A 131 -11.44 -4.43 8.13
N SER A 132 -10.78 -5.19 9.01
CA SER A 132 -10.25 -6.51 8.68
C SER A 132 -11.37 -7.54 8.48
N VAL A 133 -11.18 -8.47 7.55
CA VAL A 133 -12.13 -9.52 7.24
C VAL A 133 -11.70 -10.80 7.96
N ARG A 134 -12.10 -10.91 9.24
CA ARG A 134 -11.78 -11.99 10.19
C ARG A 134 -10.28 -12.14 10.52
N GLY A 135 -9.99 -12.58 11.75
CA GLY A 135 -8.66 -13.01 12.14
C GLY A 135 -8.22 -14.25 11.36
N SER A 136 -6.91 -14.42 11.22
CA SER A 136 -6.26 -15.55 10.57
C SER A 136 -6.86 -16.88 11.06
N PRO A 137 -7.12 -17.86 10.19
CA PRO A 137 -7.57 -19.19 10.60
C PRO A 137 -6.57 -19.92 11.51
N TRP A 138 -5.36 -19.38 11.67
CA TRP A 138 -4.31 -19.89 12.56
C TRP A 138 -4.36 -19.29 13.98
N ALA A 139 -5.31 -18.41 14.28
CA ALA A 139 -5.43 -17.69 15.57
C ALA A 139 -5.85 -18.56 16.78
N GLY A 140 -5.81 -19.89 16.66
CA GLY A 140 -6.32 -20.81 17.69
C GLY A 140 -5.46 -22.06 17.92
N ARG A 141 -4.16 -22.02 17.59
CA ARG A 141 -3.21 -23.03 18.08
C ARG A 141 -2.22 -22.37 19.01
N ASP A 142 -2.63 -22.20 20.27
CA ASP A 142 -1.67 -22.13 21.36
C ASP A 142 -0.94 -23.47 21.43
N PRO A 143 0.39 -23.49 21.63
CA PRO A 143 1.09 -24.73 21.95
C PRO A 143 0.76 -25.10 23.39
N ASP A 144 0.18 -26.30 23.58
CA ASP A 144 0.14 -27.00 24.86
C ASP A 144 1.56 -27.23 25.43
#